data_AF-A0A9P3UM91-F1
#
_entry.id   AF-A0A9P3UM91-F1
#
_cell.length_a   1.000
_cell.length_b   1.000
_cell.length_c   1.000
_cell.angle_alpha   90.00
_cell.angle_beta   90.00
_cell.angle_gamma   90.00
#
_symmetry.space_group_name_H-M   'P 1'
#
loop_
_entity.id
_entity.type
_entity.pdbx_description
1 polymer ?
#
loop_
_entity_poly.entity_id
_entity_poly.type
_entity_poly.pdbx_seq_one_letter_code
_entity_poly.pdbx_strand_id
1 'polypeptide(L)'
;MTGGYPPLRRSGKFTANRTSSRGDSETIPDDHRIFFTRGDITSCNILVDVHGEGADDVEVVTLLDWEQAGWRTEFWEALKLFRGMGHDPEWPKLVKEEISPGHEDELKREDELLLISGRL
;
A
#
# COMPACT_ATOMS: atom_id res chain seq x y z
N MET A 1 25.10 33.50 -1.25
CA MET A 1 24.90 33.06 -2.65
C MET A 1 24.04 31.79 -2.60
N THR A 2 22.75 31.95 -2.85
CA THR A 2 21.72 30.91 -2.72
C THR A 2 21.65 30.07 -4.00
N GLY A 3 22.14 28.83 -3.93
CA GLY A 3 22.00 27.86 -5.02
C GLY A 3 20.59 27.30 -5.06
N GLY A 4 19.71 27.93 -5.85
CA GLY A 4 18.38 27.42 -6.13
C GLY A 4 18.43 26.30 -7.15
N TYR A 5 17.89 25.13 -6.80
CA TYR A 5 17.60 24.08 -7.77
C TYR A 5 16.57 24.61 -8.79
N PRO A 6 16.73 24.36 -10.09
CA PRO A 6 15.73 24.75 -11.07
C PRO A 6 14.44 23.95 -10.83
N PRO A 7 13.25 24.55 -11.04
CA PRO A 7 12.00 23.82 -10.93
C PRO A 7 11.94 22.73 -12.00
N LEU A 8 11.58 21.50 -11.59
CA LEU A 8 11.27 20.41 -12.50
C LEU A 8 10.16 20.86 -13.47
N ARG A 9 10.52 21.03 -14.74
CA ARG A 9 9.58 21.28 -15.83
C ARG A 9 8.60 20.10 -15.89
N ARG A 10 7.39 20.26 -15.36
CA ARG A 10 6.25 19.40 -15.73
C ARG A 10 5.86 19.73 -17.17
N SER A 11 6.56 19.17 -18.14
CA SER A 11 6.10 19.14 -19.54
C SER A 11 6.04 17.70 -20.01
N GLY A 12 4.85 17.13 -19.86
CA GLY A 12 4.51 15.79 -20.30
C GLY A 12 3.13 15.44 -19.77
N LYS A 13 2.08 15.95 -20.42
CA LYS A 13 0.76 15.33 -20.30
C LYS A 13 0.91 13.93 -20.90
N PHE A 14 1.09 12.92 -20.07
CA PHE A 14 0.99 11.53 -20.50
C PHE A 14 -0.50 11.22 -20.68
N THR A 15 -1.10 11.77 -21.73
CA THR A 15 -2.43 11.34 -22.18
C THR A 15 -2.25 10.07 -22.99
N ALA A 16 -2.22 8.93 -22.30
CA ALA A 16 -2.49 7.67 -22.96
C ALA A 16 -4.00 7.66 -23.28
N ASN A 17 -4.36 8.08 -24.49
CA ASN A 17 -5.65 7.77 -25.06
C ASN A 17 -5.68 6.26 -25.28
N ARG A 18 -6.30 5.50 -24.36
CA ARG A 18 -6.67 4.12 -24.65
C ARG A 18 -8.18 4.06 -24.78
N THR A 19 -8.60 3.81 -26.01
CA THR A 19 -9.99 3.53 -26.37
C THR A 19 -10.50 2.36 -25.53
N SER A 20 -11.56 2.62 -24.76
CA SER A 20 -12.43 1.61 -24.20
C SER A 20 -12.98 0.74 -25.35
N SER A 21 -12.60 -0.52 -25.38
CA SER A 21 -13.29 -1.51 -26.19
C SER A 21 -13.22 -2.89 -25.53
N ARG A 22 -14.35 -3.26 -24.92
CA ARG A 22 -14.83 -4.63 -24.65
C ARG A 22 -14.04 -5.48 -23.65
N GLY A 23 -14.57 -5.57 -22.43
CA GLY A 23 -14.32 -6.68 -21.49
C GLY A 23 -14.30 -6.25 -20.02
N ASP A 24 -15.35 -5.60 -19.52
CA ASP A 24 -15.42 -5.17 -18.12
C ASP A 24 -15.73 -6.38 -17.21
N SER A 25 -14.72 -7.11 -16.69
CA SER A 25 -14.75 -7.76 -15.35
C SER A 25 -13.53 -8.64 -14.93
N GLU A 26 -12.43 -8.78 -15.67
CA GLU A 26 -11.44 -9.85 -15.39
C GLU A 26 -9.99 -9.44 -15.06
N THR A 27 -9.64 -8.14 -15.02
CA THR A 27 -8.23 -7.71 -14.84
C THR A 27 -8.01 -6.84 -13.60
N ILE A 28 -6.83 -6.95 -12.97
CA ILE A 28 -6.35 -6.00 -11.95
C ILE A 28 -6.25 -4.61 -12.61
N PRO A 29 -6.71 -3.52 -11.95
CA PRO A 29 -6.59 -2.16 -12.48
C PRO A 29 -5.13 -1.79 -12.79
N ASP A 30 -4.91 -1.06 -13.89
CA ASP A 30 -3.58 -0.62 -14.32
C ASP A 30 -3.33 0.88 -14.08
N ASP A 31 -4.27 1.58 -13.44
CA ASP A 31 -4.28 3.02 -13.20
C ASP A 31 -3.96 3.42 -11.74
N HIS A 32 -3.44 2.48 -10.95
CA HIS A 32 -3.00 2.73 -9.57
C HIS A 32 -2.00 3.87 -9.46
N ARG A 33 -2.17 4.66 -8.40
CA ARG A 33 -1.20 5.71 -8.07
C ARG A 33 0.13 5.09 -7.64
N ILE A 34 1.22 5.64 -8.18
CA ILE A 34 2.57 5.31 -7.73
C ILE A 34 3.00 6.33 -6.67
N PHE A 35 3.41 5.84 -5.50
CA PHE A 35 4.01 6.65 -4.44
C PHE A 35 5.17 5.92 -3.78
N PHE A 36 5.85 6.63 -2.89
CA PHE A 36 6.90 6.05 -2.08
C PHE A 36 6.25 5.22 -0.97
N THR A 37 6.18 3.91 -1.20
CA THR A 37 5.59 2.92 -0.30
C THR A 37 6.62 2.50 0.73
N ARG A 38 6.15 2.07 1.90
CA ARG A 38 7.00 1.62 3.00
C ARG A 38 7.37 0.16 2.85
N GLY A 39 6.45 -0.64 2.33
CA GLY A 39 6.66 -2.01 1.87
C GLY A 39 6.72 -3.08 2.96
N ASP A 40 6.70 -2.67 4.24
CA ASP A 40 6.80 -3.57 5.39
C ASP A 40 6.24 -2.94 6.69
N ILE A 41 5.00 -2.42 6.62
CA ILE A 41 4.30 -1.93 7.81
C ILE A 41 3.71 -3.14 8.54
N THR A 42 4.33 -3.49 9.65
CA THR A 42 3.90 -4.49 10.63
C THR A 42 3.84 -3.84 11.99
N SER A 43 3.09 -4.41 12.95
CA SER A 43 3.03 -3.83 14.31
C SER A 43 4.40 -3.75 14.98
N CYS A 44 5.33 -4.66 14.65
CA CYS A 44 6.72 -4.65 15.11
C CYS A 44 7.54 -3.46 14.59
N ASN A 45 7.12 -2.87 13.47
CA ASN A 45 7.80 -1.75 12.82
C ASN A 45 7.15 -0.39 13.12
N ILE A 46 6.16 -0.34 14.03
CA ILE A 46 5.50 0.88 14.48
C ILE A 46 5.91 1.14 15.93
N LEU A 47 6.59 2.25 16.17
CA LEU A 47 6.87 2.70 17.53
C LEU A 47 5.70 3.52 18.03
N VAL A 48 5.17 3.14 19.19
CA VAL A 48 4.09 3.85 19.88
C VAL A 48 4.58 4.37 21.23
N ASP A 49 4.10 5.54 21.63
CA ASP A 49 4.19 6.06 22.99
C ASP A 49 2.85 5.84 23.69
N VAL A 50 2.87 5.39 24.94
CA VAL A 50 1.69 4.99 25.70
C VAL A 50 1.66 5.78 26.99
N HIS A 51 0.68 6.68 27.11
CA HIS A 51 0.53 7.61 28.22
C HIS A 51 -0.50 7.17 29.28
N GLY A 52 -1.24 6.09 29.00
CA GLY A 52 -2.39 5.62 29.78
C GLY A 52 -2.96 4.32 29.22
N GLU A 53 -4.18 3.96 29.63
CA GLU A 53 -4.84 2.70 29.23
C GLU A 53 -5.96 2.91 28.18
N GLY A 54 -6.33 4.16 27.88
CA GLY A 54 -7.34 4.49 26.88
C GLY A 54 -6.81 4.45 25.45
N ALA A 55 -7.70 4.31 24.47
CA ALA A 55 -7.34 4.35 23.05
C ALA A 55 -6.74 5.70 22.63
N ASP A 56 -7.18 6.79 23.27
CA ASP A 56 -6.65 8.14 23.04
C ASP A 56 -5.30 8.39 23.73
N ASP A 57 -4.81 7.45 24.56
CA ASP A 57 -3.53 7.55 25.27
C ASP A 57 -2.36 6.90 24.51
N VAL A 58 -2.57 6.52 23.25
CA VAL A 58 -1.57 5.88 22.39
C VAL A 58 -1.24 6.77 21.20
N GLU A 59 0.03 7.16 21.07
CA GLU A 59 0.52 7.98 19.95
C GLU A 59 1.48 7.16 19.07
N VAL A 60 1.31 7.20 17.75
CA VAL A 60 2.29 6.66 16.80
C VAL A 60 3.47 7.63 16.68
N VAL A 61 4.64 7.25 17.18
CA VAL A 61 5.84 8.08 17.18
C VAL A 61 6.55 8.05 15.84
N THR A 62 6.80 6.85 15.31
CA THR A 62 7.53 6.68 14.05
C THR A 62 7.36 5.29 13.46
N LEU A 63 7.68 5.18 12.17
CA LEU A 63 7.86 3.91 11.46
C LEU A 63 9.36 3.54 11.39
N LEU A 64 9.67 2.29 11.67
CA LEU A 64 11.03 1.71 11.66
C LEU A 64 11.25 0.85 10.42
N ASP A 65 12.50 0.50 10.11
CA ASP A 65 12.91 -0.52 9.13
C ASP A 65 12.74 -0.23 7.62
N TRP A 66 13.20 0.94 7.15
CA TRP A 66 12.98 1.46 5.78
C TRP A 66 13.60 0.67 4.61
N GLU A 67 14.16 -0.52 4.83
CA GLU A 67 14.89 -1.26 3.80
C GLU A 67 14.03 -1.78 2.65
N GLN A 68 12.75 -2.04 2.88
CA GLN A 68 11.81 -2.47 1.82
C GLN A 68 11.11 -1.30 1.12
N ALA A 69 11.37 -0.05 1.55
CA ALA A 69 10.70 1.13 1.01
C ALA A 69 11.09 1.39 -0.46
N GLY A 70 10.17 1.96 -1.23
CA GLY A 70 10.41 2.23 -2.65
C GLY A 70 9.20 2.75 -3.39
N TRP A 71 9.40 3.20 -4.63
CA TRP A 71 8.31 3.68 -5.49
C TRP A 71 7.51 2.51 -6.06
N ARG A 72 6.28 2.32 -5.57
CA ARG A 72 5.35 1.24 -5.98
C ARG A 72 3.91 1.75 -5.98
N THR A 73 2.98 0.90 -6.39
CA THR A 73 1.54 1.21 -6.43
C THR A 73 0.94 1.25 -5.02
N GLU A 74 -0.19 1.95 -4.84
CA GLU A 74 -1.03 1.84 -3.63
C GLU A 74 -1.32 0.41 -3.25
N PHE A 75 -1.76 -0.38 -4.22
CA PHE A 75 -2.09 -1.77 -4.01
C PHE A 75 -0.92 -2.56 -3.38
N TRP A 76 0.33 -2.23 -3.74
CA TRP A 76 1.49 -2.91 -3.15
C TRP A 76 1.59 -2.69 -1.64
N GLU A 77 1.33 -1.47 -1.17
CA GLU A 77 1.34 -1.17 0.26
C GLU A 77 0.18 -1.89 0.98
N ALA A 78 -1.02 -1.89 0.37
CA ALA A 78 -2.20 -2.59 0.87
C ALA A 78 -1.96 -4.11 0.98
N LEU A 79 -1.37 -4.71 -0.05
CA LEU A 79 -1.03 -6.14 -0.10
C LEU A 79 -0.02 -6.51 1.00
N LYS A 80 1.01 -5.68 1.17
CA LYS A 80 2.03 -5.88 2.21
C LYS A 80 1.46 -5.73 3.61
N LEU A 81 0.63 -4.71 3.85
CA LEU A 81 -0.11 -4.54 5.10
C LEU A 81 -0.99 -5.76 5.39
N PHE A 82 -1.78 -6.20 4.42
CA PHE A 82 -2.70 -7.32 4.58
C PHE A 82 -1.99 -8.64 4.94
N ARG A 83 -0.75 -8.83 4.45
CA ARG A 83 0.03 -10.05 4.65
C ARG A 83 1.14 -9.95 5.70
N GLY A 84 1.37 -8.75 6.24
CA GLY A 84 2.53 -8.45 7.10
C GLY A 84 2.53 -9.15 8.46
N MET A 85 1.39 -9.70 8.90
CA MET A 85 1.23 -10.26 10.24
C MET A 85 0.56 -11.64 10.19
N GLY A 86 1.19 -12.62 9.54
CA GLY A 86 0.63 -13.96 9.30
C GLY A 86 0.17 -14.76 10.54
N HIS A 87 0.46 -14.29 11.75
CA HIS A 87 0.02 -14.90 13.02
C HIS A 87 -1.06 -14.11 13.77
N ASP A 88 -1.31 -12.85 13.39
CA ASP A 88 -2.31 -11.99 14.03
C ASP A 88 -3.56 -11.90 13.13
N PRO A 89 -4.69 -12.52 13.52
CA PRO A 89 -5.92 -12.48 12.73
C PRO A 89 -6.66 -11.14 12.80
N GLU A 90 -6.31 -10.24 13.72
CA GLU A 90 -6.93 -8.91 13.85
C GLU A 90 -6.30 -7.91 12.89
N TRP A 91 -5.00 -8.03 12.62
CA TRP A 91 -4.28 -7.13 11.73
C TRP A 91 -4.85 -7.07 10.30
N PRO A 92 -5.11 -8.19 9.60
CA PRO A 92 -5.72 -8.14 8.27
C PRO A 92 -7.15 -7.58 8.27
N LYS A 93 -7.88 -7.65 9.39
CA LYS A 93 -9.20 -7.04 9.53
C LYS A 93 -9.08 -5.52 9.64
N LEU A 94 -8.20 -5.04 10.53
CA LEU A 94 -7.88 -3.62 10.66
C LEU A 94 -7.46 -3.00 9.32
N VAL A 95 -6.61 -3.69 8.57
CA VAL A 95 -6.15 -3.22 7.25
C VAL A 95 -7.31 -3.08 6.27
N LYS A 96 -8.21 -4.07 6.23
CA LYS A 96 -9.38 -4.07 5.33
C LYS A 96 -10.42 -3.01 5.70
N GLU A 97 -10.69 -2.87 6.99
CA GLU A 97 -11.79 -2.04 7.48
C GLU A 97 -11.40 -0.56 7.60
N GLU A 98 -10.17 -0.28 8.03
CA GLU A 98 -9.78 1.07 8.47
C GLU A 98 -8.65 1.69 7.63
N ILE A 99 -7.64 0.91 7.23
CA ILE A 99 -6.40 1.49 6.65
C ILE A 99 -6.45 1.59 5.14
N SER A 100 -6.89 0.53 4.45
CA SER A 100 -6.84 0.45 2.99
C SER A 100 -8.08 -0.25 2.40
N PRO A 101 -9.29 0.32 2.64
CA PRO A 101 -10.52 -0.21 2.04
C PRO A 101 -10.48 -0.12 0.51
N GLY A 102 -11.22 -0.99 -0.17
CA GLY A 102 -11.45 -0.91 -1.63
C GLY A 102 -10.47 -1.69 -2.51
N HIS A 103 -9.53 -2.42 -1.92
CA HIS A 103 -8.59 -3.30 -2.66
C HIS A 103 -8.98 -4.79 -2.56
N GLU A 104 -10.19 -5.11 -2.08
CA GLU A 104 -10.59 -6.49 -1.77
C GLU A 104 -10.63 -7.38 -3.01
N ASP A 105 -11.08 -6.85 -4.13
CA ASP A 105 -11.16 -7.61 -5.38
C ASP A 105 -9.77 -7.85 -5.99
N GLU A 106 -8.83 -6.94 -5.79
CA GLU A 106 -7.43 -7.13 -6.21
C GLU A 106 -6.70 -8.13 -5.30
N LEU A 107 -6.96 -8.10 -3.99
CA LEU A 107 -6.46 -9.10 -3.04
C LEU A 107 -6.97 -10.50 -3.39
N LYS A 108 -8.26 -10.66 -3.71
CA LYS A 108 -8.82 -11.95 -4.15
C LYS A 108 -8.13 -12.47 -5.42
N ARG A 109 -7.87 -11.59 -6.38
CA ARG A 109 -7.18 -11.95 -7.62
C ARG A 109 -5.73 -12.36 -7.36
N GLU A 110 -5.04 -11.66 -6.47
CA GLU A 110 -3.69 -12.05 -6.06
C GLU A 110 -3.69 -13.45 -5.40
N ASP A 111 -4.69 -13.76 -4.58
CA ASP A 111 -4.84 -15.10 -3.99
C ASP A 111 -5.09 -16.18 -5.07
N GLU A 112 -5.93 -15.90 -6.06
CA GLU A 112 -6.16 -16.78 -7.22
C GLU A 112 -4.87 -17.01 -8.03
N LEU A 113 -4.11 -15.94 -8.31
CA LEU A 113 -2.83 -16.02 -9.02
C LEU A 113 -1.82 -16.85 -8.26
N LEU A 114 -1.76 -16.72 -6.94
CA LEU A 114 -0.85 -17.50 -6.11
C LEU A 114 -1.20 -18.97 -6.08
N LEU A 115 -2.51 -19.30 -6.01
CA LEU A 115 -3.00 -20.67 -6.11
C LEU A 115 -2.59 -21.31 -7.44
N ILE A 116 -2.80 -20.60 -8.56
CA ILE A 116 -2.39 -21.06 -9.88
C ILE A 116 -0.87 -21.22 -9.99
N SER A 117 -0.10 -20.34 -9.33
CA SER A 117 1.36 -20.40 -9.32
C SER A 117 1.94 -21.48 -8.39
N GLY A 118 1.10 -22.16 -7.59
CA GLY A 118 1.53 -23.16 -6.62
C GLY A 118 2.27 -22.58 -5.40
N ARG A 119 1.99 -21.33 -5.03
CA ARG A 119 2.61 -20.62 -3.90
C ARG A 119 1.70 -20.51 -2.67
N LEU A 120 0.49 -21.05 -2.75
CA LEU A 120 -0.46 -21.25 -1.66
C LEU A 120 -0.64 -22.74 -1.40
#